data_AF-X1UB63-F1
#
_entry.id   AF-X1UB63-F1
#
_cell.length_a   1.000
_cell.length_b   1.000
_cell.length_c   1.000
_cell.angle_alpha   90.00
_cell.angle_beta   90.00
_cell.angle_gamma   90.00
#
_symmetry.space_group_name_H-M   'P 1'
#
loop_
_entity.id
_entity.type
_entity.pdbx_description
1 polymer ?
#
loop_
_entity_poly.entity_id
_entity_poly.type
_entity_poly.pdbx_seq_one_letter_code
_entity_poly.pdbx_strand_id
1 'polypeptide(L)'
;AALSGRLAAKAIIKTENNGKKKKSAIEIYKKLMKKTVNQTVNNTGKGIINLKDNDELMAYLKKAMLKMGVGFLFQNFFNKFRSGEKQTLLPP
;
A
#
# COMPACT_ATOMS: atom_id res chain seq x y z
N ALA A 1 4.71 -5.96 -8.49
CA ALA A 1 3.86 -6.71 -9.44
C ALA A 1 3.06 -7.87 -8.80
N ALA A 2 3.57 -8.57 -7.76
CA ALA A 2 2.89 -9.73 -7.19
C ALA A 2 1.49 -9.45 -6.58
N LEU A 3 1.31 -8.33 -5.86
CA LEU A 3 0.02 -7.99 -5.25
C LEU A 3 -1.06 -7.62 -6.28
N SER A 4 -0.69 -6.85 -7.30
CA SER A 4 -1.61 -6.45 -8.38
C SER A 4 -2.12 -7.67 -9.15
N GLY A 5 -1.26 -8.65 -9.43
CA GLY A 5 -1.67 -9.92 -10.06
C GLY A 5 -2.66 -10.71 -9.20
N ARG A 6 -2.41 -10.82 -7.89
CA ARG A 6 -3.31 -11.51 -6.95
C ARG A 6 -4.68 -10.85 -6.85
N LEU A 7 -4.73 -9.51 -6.85
CA LEU A 7 -5.98 -8.76 -6.80
C LEU A 7 -6.74 -8.82 -8.13
N ALA A 8 -6.04 -8.88 -9.26
CA ALA A 8 -6.65 -9.09 -10.58
C ALA A 8 -7.31 -10.47 -10.66
N ALA A 9 -6.61 -11.54 -10.28
CA ALA A 9 -7.18 -12.89 -10.23
C ALA A 9 -8.42 -12.95 -9.32
N LYS A 10 -8.37 -12.31 -8.15
CA LYS A 10 -9.50 -12.23 -7.24
C LYS A 10 -10.70 -11.46 -7.80
N ALA A 11 -10.45 -10.44 -8.61
CA ALA A 11 -11.50 -9.67 -9.27
C ALA A 11 -12.19 -10.49 -10.37
N ILE A 12 -11.43 -11.30 -11.13
CA ILE A 12 -11.95 -12.22 -12.14
C ILE A 12 -12.87 -13.26 -11.48
N ILE A 13 -12.38 -13.96 -10.44
CA ILE A 13 -13.15 -14.98 -9.71
C ILE A 13 -14.44 -14.40 -9.12
N LYS A 14 -14.39 -13.18 -8.54
CA LYS A 14 -15.59 -12.50 -8.02
C LYS A 14 -16.60 -12.15 -9.10
N THR A 15 -16.15 -11.88 -10.32
CA THR A 15 -17.03 -11.55 -11.45
C THR A 15 -17.73 -12.80 -11.96
N GLU A 16 -17.02 -13.92 -12.05
CA GLU A 16 -17.58 -15.22 -12.41
C GLU A 16 -18.63 -15.69 -11.38
N ASN A 17 -18.31 -15.61 -10.09
CA ASN A 17 -19.20 -16.08 -9.01
C ASN A 17 -20.47 -15.24 -8.81
N ASN A 18 -20.48 -13.95 -9.17
CA ASN A 18 -21.65 -13.09 -8.97
C ASN A 18 -22.65 -13.11 -10.16
N GLY A 19 -22.33 -13.86 -11.22
CA GLY A 19 -23.03 -13.76 -12.50
C GLY A 19 -22.77 -12.39 -13.16
N LYS A 20 -22.74 -12.37 -14.49
CA LYS A 20 -22.34 -11.24 -15.35
C LYS A 20 -23.09 -9.89 -15.15
N LYS A 21 -23.94 -9.73 -14.13
CA LYS A 21 -24.91 -8.62 -14.00
C LYS A 21 -24.58 -7.54 -12.97
N LYS A 22 -23.53 -7.66 -12.14
CA LYS A 22 -23.38 -6.74 -10.97
C LYS A 22 -22.20 -5.75 -10.99
N LYS A 23 -21.09 -6.06 -11.66
CA LYS A 23 -19.90 -5.20 -11.85
C LYS A 23 -18.86 -5.89 -12.73
N SER A 24 -18.11 -5.14 -13.53
CA SER A 24 -17.00 -5.71 -14.32
C SER A 24 -15.80 -6.08 -13.43
N ALA A 25 -14.99 -7.04 -13.88
CA ALA A 25 -13.74 -7.39 -13.18
C ALA A 25 -12.82 -6.18 -12.98
N ILE A 26 -12.84 -5.23 -13.94
CA ILE A 26 -12.07 -3.99 -13.88
C ILE A 26 -12.56 -3.09 -12.74
N GLU A 27 -13.87 -2.93 -12.56
CA GLU A 27 -14.43 -2.12 -11.48
C GLU A 27 -14.12 -2.71 -10.10
N ILE A 28 -14.20 -4.03 -9.97
CA ILE A 28 -13.86 -4.74 -8.74
C ILE A 28 -12.37 -4.57 -8.44
N TYR A 29 -11.52 -4.76 -9.45
CA TYR A 29 -10.08 -4.55 -9.33
C TYR A 29 -9.74 -3.11 -8.90
N LYS A 30 -10.35 -2.11 -9.54
CA LYS A 30 -10.17 -0.70 -9.19
C LYS A 30 -10.55 -0.42 -7.74
N LYS A 31 -11.64 -1.02 -7.24
CA LYS A 31 -12.05 -0.90 -5.84
C LYS A 31 -11.04 -1.56 -4.88
N LEU A 32 -10.53 -2.74 -5.22
CA LEU A 32 -9.52 -3.45 -4.41
C LEU A 32 -8.19 -2.69 -4.35
N MET A 33 -7.76 -2.10 -5.46
CA MET A 33 -6.51 -1.35 -5.57
C MET A 33 -6.58 0.05 -4.96
N LYS A 34 -7.77 0.66 -4.82
CA LYS A 34 -7.94 2.05 -4.39
C LYS A 34 -7.14 2.39 -3.12
N LYS A 35 -7.20 1.52 -2.11
CA LYS A 35 -6.48 1.76 -0.84
C LYS A 35 -4.97 1.76 -1.05
N THR A 36 -4.46 0.77 -1.77
CA THR A 36 -3.03 0.62 -2.07
C THR A 36 -2.51 1.79 -2.89
N VAL A 37 -3.23 2.19 -3.94
CA VAL A 37 -2.86 3.33 -4.79
C VAL A 37 -2.81 4.62 -3.97
N ASN A 38 -3.83 4.88 -3.15
CA ASN A 38 -3.84 6.06 -2.28
C ASN A 38 -2.67 6.07 -1.28
N GLN A 39 -2.32 4.91 -0.71
CA GLN A 39 -1.14 4.79 0.16
C GLN A 39 0.15 5.10 -0.60
N THR A 40 0.32 4.55 -1.81
CA THR A 40 1.49 4.86 -2.64
C THR A 40 1.60 6.34 -2.93
N VAL A 41 0.52 6.98 -3.39
CA VAL A 41 0.49 8.42 -3.72
C VAL A 41 0.82 9.28 -2.49
N ASN A 42 0.20 8.99 -1.34
CA ASN A 42 0.45 9.73 -0.11
C ASN A 42 1.90 9.58 0.39
N ASN A 43 2.49 8.40 0.22
CA ASN A 43 3.86 8.14 0.63
C ASN A 43 4.87 8.82 -0.31
N THR A 44 4.58 8.88 -1.61
CA THR A 44 5.38 9.66 -2.57
C THR A 44 5.35 11.15 -2.25
N GLY A 45 4.18 11.70 -1.90
CA GLY A 45 4.03 13.12 -1.55
C GLY A 45 4.80 13.54 -0.30
N LYS A 46 5.01 12.63 0.66
CA LYS A 46 5.79 12.89 1.89
C LYS A 46 7.30 12.73 1.72
N GLY A 47 7.75 12.07 0.65
CA GLY A 47 9.17 11.85 0.38
C GLY A 47 9.89 13.09 -0.17
N ILE A 48 9.16 14.14 -0.56
CA ILE A 48 9.73 15.39 -1.07
C ILE A 48 9.88 16.36 0.10
N ILE A 49 11.02 16.26 0.79
CA ILE A 49 11.38 17.19 1.86
C ILE A 49 12.60 17.95 1.37
N ASN A 50 12.47 19.26 1.19
CA ASN A 50 13.59 20.12 0.86
C ASN A 50 14.38 20.40 2.14
N LEU A 51 15.46 19.64 2.35
CA LEU A 51 16.40 19.84 3.44
C LEU A 51 17.54 20.73 2.93
N LYS A 52 17.91 21.76 3.70
CA LYS A 52 18.87 22.78 3.23
C LYS A 52 20.31 22.28 3.23
N ASP A 53 20.63 21.33 4.11
CA ASP A 53 21.97 20.79 4.26
C ASP A 53 21.97 19.28 4.60
N ASN A 54 23.15 18.68 4.51
CA ASN A 54 23.36 17.26 4.73
C ASN A 54 23.21 16.85 6.20
N ASP A 55 23.44 17.76 7.16
CA ASP A 55 23.35 17.47 8.58
C ASP A 55 21.88 17.39 9.05
N GLU A 56 21.05 18.28 8.53
CA GLU A 56 19.60 18.28 8.68
C GLU A 56 18.99 17.01 8.04
N LEU A 57 19.48 16.62 6.86
CA LEU A 57 19.12 15.35 6.22
C LEU A 57 19.52 14.15 7.07
N MET A 58 20.72 14.14 7.64
CA MET A 58 21.21 12.99 8.41
C MET A 58 20.50 12.87 9.77
N ALA A 59 20.20 13.99 10.42
CA ALA A 59 19.40 14.03 11.65
C ALA A 59 17.94 13.62 11.38
N TYR A 60 17.35 14.14 10.28
CA TYR A 60 16.02 13.76 9.84
C TYR A 60 15.93 12.27 9.51
N LEU A 61 16.86 11.75 8.71
CA LEU A 61 16.92 10.34 8.32
C LEU A 61 17.09 9.44 9.54
N LYS A 62 17.98 9.76 10.49
CA LYS A 62 18.14 8.96 11.72
C LYS A 62 16.84 8.86 12.51
N LYS A 63 16.16 9.99 12.72
CA LYS A 63 14.90 10.04 13.49
C LYS A 63 13.73 9.41 12.74
N ALA A 64 13.60 9.70 11.45
CA ALA A 64 12.53 9.20 10.60
C ALA A 64 12.69 7.70 10.30
N MET A 65 13.91 7.21 10.02
CA MET A 65 14.17 5.80 9.79
C MET A 65 13.95 4.96 11.04
N LEU A 66 14.32 5.43 12.23
CA LEU A 66 14.00 4.72 13.48
C LEU A 66 12.49 4.58 13.67
N LYS A 67 11.75 5.68 13.48
CA LYS A 67 10.28 5.66 13.61
C LYS A 67 9.60 4.83 12.52
N MET A 68 10.07 4.92 11.28
CA MET A 68 9.59 4.09 10.16
C MET A 68 9.91 2.61 10.38
N GLY A 69 11.12 2.28 10.82
CA GLY A 69 11.57 0.90 11.03
C GLY A 69 10.74 0.19 12.09
N VAL A 70 10.49 0.85 13.22
CA VAL A 70 9.60 0.33 14.27
C VAL A 70 8.16 0.20 13.75
N GLY A 71 7.64 1.23 13.08
CA GLY A 71 6.30 1.19 12.49
C GLY A 71 6.12 0.06 11.46
N PHE A 72 7.16 -0.21 10.67
CA PHE A 72 7.18 -1.27 9.67
C PHE A 72 7.18 -2.66 10.30
N LEU A 73 7.90 -2.86 11.40
CA LEU A 73 7.87 -4.13 12.15
C LEU A 73 6.45 -4.45 12.67
N PHE A 74 5.79 -3.47 13.29
CA PHE A 74 4.40 -3.61 13.71
C PHE A 74 3.47 -3.86 12.52
N GLN A 75 3.61 -3.09 11.43
CA GLN A 75 2.80 -3.28 10.24
C GLN A 75 3.00 -4.66 9.60
N ASN A 76 4.23 -5.18 9.53
CA ASN A 76 4.50 -6.53 9.04
C ASN A 76 3.88 -7.60 9.93
N PHE A 77 3.94 -7.42 11.25
CA PHE A 77 3.26 -8.32 12.18
C PHE A 77 1.74 -8.34 11.93
N PHE A 78 1.10 -7.18 11.80
CA PHE A 78 -0.34 -7.11 11.51
C PHE A 78 -0.71 -7.54 10.09
N ASN A 79 0.20 -7.38 9.10
CA ASN A 79 -0.03 -7.81 7.73
C ASN A 79 -0.11 -9.33 7.57
N LYS A 80 0.46 -10.10 8.50
CA LYS A 80 0.29 -11.58 8.54
C LYS A 80 -1.16 -11.98 8.78
N PHE A 81 -1.92 -11.17 9.51
CA PHE A 81 -3.33 -11.45 9.87
C PHE A 81 -4.34 -10.73 8.97
N ARG A 82 -3.89 -9.79 8.12
CA ARG A 82 -4.76 -9.03 7.22
C ARG A 82 -4.89 -9.73 5.87
N SER A 83 -6.09 -9.67 5.29
CA SER A 83 -6.31 -10.07 3.90
C SER A 83 -5.46 -9.21 2.95
N GLY A 84 -5.03 -9.77 1.82
CA GLY A 84 -4.08 -9.10 0.90
C GLY A 84 -4.51 -7.69 0.45
N GLU A 85 -5.81 -7.45 0.34
CA GLU A 85 -6.40 -6.12 0.01
C GLU A 85 -6.44 -5.12 1.18
N LYS A 86 -6.11 -5.55 2.40
CA LYS A 86 -5.99 -4.71 3.60
C LYS A 86 -4.54 -4.54 4.07
N GLN A 87 -3.59 -5.20 3.43
CA GLN A 87 -2.16 -5.09 3.77
C GLN A 87 -1.67 -3.67 3.55
N THR A 88 -0.82 -3.19 4.45
CA THR A 88 -0.16 -1.88 4.34
C THR A 88 1.26 -2.12 3.86
N LEU A 89 1.57 -1.74 2.63
CA LEU A 89 2.84 -2.11 1.97
C LEU A 89 3.99 -1.18 2.32
N LEU A 90 3.68 0.04 2.71
CA LEU A 90 4.66 1.07 3.00
C LEU A 90 4.23 1.83 4.26
N PRO A 91 5.17 2.13 5.17
CA PRO A 91 4.89 2.97 6.31
C PRO A 91 4.54 4.40 5.85
N PRO A 92 3.66 5.10 6.56
CA PRO A 92 3.28 6.48 6.25
C PRO A 92 4.35 7.50 6.62
#